data_AF-A0A1T5DXL8-F1
#
_entry.id   AF-A0A1T5DXL8-F1
#
_cell.length_a   1.000
_cell.length_b   1.000
_cell.length_c   1.000
_cell.angle_alpha   90.00
_cell.angle_beta   90.00
_cell.angle_gamma   90.00
#
_symmetry.space_group_name_H-M   'P 1'
#
loop_
_entity.id
_entity.type
_entity.pdbx_description
1 polymer ?
#
loop_
_entity_poly.entity_id
_entity_poly.type
_entity_poly.pdbx_seq_one_letter_code
_entity_poly.pdbx_strand_id
1 'polypeptide(L)'
;MELLQSITQPRPIRLKTEIKGLIISALSFIIFPYLIRLVDSSAAAIDPGVLSGIILAIAAVLFFQAITWWIIKAIWPAFAMYSRDHFAGNFRSLQAGQKVAVYLGFYLALLYAFILVLAQLL
;
A
#
# COMPACT_ATOMS: atom_id res chain seq x y z
N MET A 1 3.14 -30.64 16.82
CA MET A 1 4.59 -30.60 16.51
C MET A 1 4.88 -29.93 15.16
N GLU A 2 3.93 -29.91 14.21
CA GLU A 2 4.06 -29.23 12.90
C GLU A 2 4.07 -27.70 12.95
N LEU A 3 3.47 -27.07 13.98
CA LEU A 3 3.43 -25.60 14.10
C LEU A 3 4.82 -24.97 14.24
N LEU A 4 5.76 -25.66 14.91
CA LEU A 4 7.14 -25.21 15.11
C LEU A 4 8.00 -25.37 13.84
N GLN A 5 7.67 -26.32 12.97
CA GLN A 5 8.41 -26.55 11.72
C GLN A 5 8.13 -25.48 10.65
N SER A 6 7.01 -24.76 10.76
CA SER A 6 6.69 -23.67 9.82
C SER A 6 7.54 -22.40 10.05
N ILE A 7 8.20 -22.28 11.21
CA ILE A 7 8.99 -21.10 11.61
C ILE A 7 10.41 -21.14 11.00
N THR A 8 10.95 -22.33 10.74
CA THR A 8 12.38 -22.52 10.42
C THR A 8 12.70 -22.60 8.94
N GLN A 9 11.73 -22.52 8.04
CA GLN A 9 12.00 -22.51 6.61
C GLN A 9 12.31 -21.07 6.12
N PRO A 10 13.55 -20.78 5.67
CA PRO A 10 13.85 -19.50 5.02
C PRO A 10 13.09 -19.47 3.71
N ARG A 11 11.91 -18.84 3.72
CA ARG A 11 11.15 -18.59 2.49
C ARG A 11 12.04 -17.77 1.56
N PRO A 12 12.14 -18.14 0.26
CA PRO A 12 12.85 -17.32 -0.70
C PRO A 12 12.29 -15.90 -0.61
N ILE A 13 13.17 -14.90 -0.66
CA ILE A 13 12.81 -13.48 -0.59
C ILE A 13 12.06 -13.15 -1.89
N ARG A 14 10.79 -13.53 -1.93
CA ARG A 14 9.88 -13.21 -3.02
C ARG A 14 9.57 -11.74 -2.82
N LEU A 15 10.29 -10.89 -3.57
CA LEU A 15 10.15 -9.45 -3.51
C LEU A 15 8.67 -9.10 -3.68
N LYS A 16 8.03 -8.73 -2.57
CA LYS A 16 6.60 -8.45 -2.55
C LYS A 16 6.33 -7.29 -3.47
N THR A 17 5.17 -7.29 -4.13
CA THR A 17 4.73 -6.23 -5.03
C THR A 17 4.87 -4.84 -4.39
N GLU A 18 4.68 -4.76 -3.07
CA GLU A 18 4.90 -3.59 -2.22
C GLU A 18 6.33 -3.01 -2.34
N ILE A 19 7.35 -3.86 -2.18
CA ILE A 19 8.77 -3.44 -2.23
C ILE A 19 9.16 -3.04 -3.66
N LYS A 20 8.63 -3.76 -4.66
CA LYS A 20 8.81 -3.38 -6.08
C LYS A 20 8.23 -1.99 -6.34
N GLY A 21 7.03 -1.72 -5.86
CA GLY A 21 6.38 -0.40 -6.00
C GLY A 21 7.18 0.73 -5.35
N LEU A 22 7.74 0.48 -4.16
CA LEU A 22 8.60 1.44 -3.48
C LEU A 22 9.90 1.73 -4.24
N ILE A 23 10.59 0.68 -4.73
CA ILE A 23 11.81 0.83 -5.52
C ILE A 23 11.51 1.60 -6.82
N ILE A 24 10.44 1.24 -7.53
CA ILE A 24 10.03 1.92 -8.76
C ILE A 24 9.74 3.39 -8.46
N SER A 25 8.96 3.70 -7.42
CA SER A 25 8.61 5.09 -7.08
C SER A 25 9.84 5.91 -6.69
N ALA A 26 10.80 5.32 -5.96
CA ALA A 26 12.05 5.98 -5.61
C ALA A 26 12.93 6.25 -6.85
N LEU A 27 13.08 5.26 -7.74
CA LEU A 27 13.81 5.43 -9.00
C LEU A 27 13.14 6.48 -9.89
N SER A 28 11.81 6.44 -10.01
CA SER A 28 11.05 7.46 -10.72
C SER A 28 11.30 8.83 -10.14
N PHE A 29 11.29 9.00 -8.81
CA PHE A 29 11.55 10.29 -8.17
C PHE A 29 12.95 10.84 -8.50
N ILE A 30 13.98 9.99 -8.47
CA ILE A 30 15.37 10.39 -8.77
C ILE A 30 15.54 10.75 -10.25
N ILE A 31 14.92 9.99 -11.16
CA ILE A 31 15.11 10.13 -12.61
C ILE A 31 14.23 11.24 -13.19
N PHE A 32 13.09 11.52 -12.57
CA PHE A 32 12.06 12.43 -13.09
C PHE A 32 12.53 13.85 -13.41
N PRO A 33 13.38 14.52 -12.59
CA PRO A 33 13.89 15.85 -12.93
C PRO A 33 14.71 15.89 -14.22
N TYR A 34 15.43 14.80 -14.52
CA TYR A 34 16.21 14.68 -15.75
C TYR A 34 15.30 14.44 -16.96
N LEU A 35 14.24 13.63 -16.78
CA LEU A 35 13.27 13.36 -17.85
C LEU A 35 12.51 14.61 -18.28
N ILE A 36 12.05 15.44 -17.34
CA ILE A 36 11.37 16.69 -17.68
C ILE A 36 12.28 17.62 -18.47
N ARG A 37 13.55 17.74 -18.07
CA ARG A 37 14.53 18.60 -18.75
C ARG A 37 14.89 18.15 -20.16
N LEU A 38 14.66 16.87 -20.50
CA LEU A 38 14.79 16.39 -21.88
C LEU A 38 13.63 16.84 -22.77
N VAL A 39 12.44 17.03 -22.20
CA VAL A 39 11.25 17.49 -22.93
C VAL A 39 11.21 19.00 -23.01
N ASP A 40 11.53 19.68 -21.91
CA ASP A 40 11.61 21.13 -21.82
C ASP A 40 12.90 21.55 -21.11
N SER A 41 13.88 21.98 -21.90
CA SER A 41 15.17 22.46 -21.40
C SER A 41 15.09 23.84 -20.74
N SER A 42 14.00 24.58 -20.98
CA SER A 42 13.76 25.92 -20.43
C SER A 42 13.03 25.90 -19.09
N ALA A 43 12.51 24.74 -18.67
CA ALA A 43 11.81 24.57 -17.41
C ALA A 43 12.65 25.08 -16.23
N ALA A 44 12.02 25.90 -15.39
CA ALA A 44 12.65 26.44 -14.21
C ALA A 44 12.96 25.30 -13.23
N ALA A 45 13.99 25.46 -12.39
CA ALA A 45 14.38 24.41 -11.43
C ALA A 45 13.24 24.04 -10.45
N ILE A 46 12.23 24.89 -10.29
CA ILE A 46 11.07 24.67 -9.44
C ILE A 46 10.03 23.71 -10.06
N ASP A 47 9.91 23.66 -11.39
CA ASP A 47 8.83 22.93 -12.08
C ASP A 47 8.95 21.41 -11.88
N PRO A 48 10.14 20.79 -12.04
CA PRO A 48 10.32 19.38 -11.71
C PRO A 48 10.10 19.08 -10.23
N GLY A 49 10.39 20.04 -9.35
CA GLY A 49 10.15 19.92 -7.91
C GLY A 49 8.67 19.78 -7.58
N VAL A 50 7.83 20.68 -8.10
CA VAL A 50 6.37 20.63 -7.89
C VAL A 50 5.78 19.36 -8.47
N LEU A 51 6.16 18.99 -9.70
CA LEU A 51 5.64 17.79 -10.36
C LEU A 51 6.12 16.49 -9.68
N SER A 52 7.32 16.48 -9.08
CA SER A 52 7.82 15.33 -8.30
C SER A 52 7.02 15.10 -7.02
N GLY A 53 6.27 16.11 -6.54
CA GLY A 53 5.35 15.97 -5.42
C GLY A 53 4.28 14.89 -5.64
N ILE A 54 3.84 14.69 -6.89
CA ILE A 54 2.89 13.62 -7.24
C ILE A 54 3.52 12.24 -7.03
N ILE A 55 4.78 12.07 -7.47
CA ILE A 55 5.54 10.83 -7.30
C ILE A 55 5.79 10.56 -5.81
N LEU A 56 6.10 11.61 -5.05
CA LEU A 56 6.28 11.53 -3.60
C LEU A 56 4.99 11.12 -2.88
N ALA A 57 3.84 11.65 -3.30
CA ALA A 57 2.54 11.25 -2.75
C ALA A 57 2.25 9.76 -3.01
N ILE A 58 2.54 9.27 -4.22
CA ILE A 58 2.42 7.84 -4.55
C ILE A 58 3.35 7.00 -3.67
N ALA A 59 4.61 7.41 -3.51
CA ALA A 59 5.57 6.75 -2.65
C ALA A 59 5.10 6.71 -1.18
N ALA A 60 4.54 7.82 -0.67
CA ALA A 60 4.02 7.90 0.69
C ALA A 60 2.86 6.91 0.93
N VAL A 61 1.92 6.80 -0.02
CA VAL A 61 0.82 5.84 0.06
C VAL A 61 1.33 4.40 0.04
N LEU A 62 2.25 4.07 -0.87
CA LEU A 62 2.85 2.73 -0.95
C LEU A 62 3.63 2.37 0.32
N PHE A 63 4.34 3.35 0.89
CA PHE A 63 5.10 3.18 2.12
C PHE A 63 4.17 2.94 3.31
N PHE A 64 3.12 3.75 3.44
CA PHE A 64 2.09 3.56 4.44
C PHE A 64 1.43 2.18 4.35
N GLN A 65 1.08 1.74 3.14
CA GLN A 65 0.52 0.40 2.90
C GLN A 65 1.50 -0.71 3.33
N ALA A 66 2.78 -0.59 2.94
CA ALA A 66 3.80 -1.57 3.27
C ALA A 66 4.00 -1.70 4.79
N ILE A 67 4.08 -0.57 5.51
CA ILE A 67 4.20 -0.55 6.97
C ILE A 67 2.96 -1.15 7.62
N THR A 68 1.76 -0.73 7.21
CA THR A 68 0.51 -1.23 7.78
C THR A 68 0.43 -2.75 7.65
N TRP A 69 0.78 -3.29 6.49
CA TRP A 69 0.77 -4.72 6.26
C TRP A 69 1.86 -5.47 7.02
N TRP A 70 3.02 -4.84 7.21
CA TRP A 70 4.08 -5.37 8.06
C TRP A 70 3.62 -5.45 9.53
N ILE A 71 3.01 -4.39 10.06
CA ILE A 71 2.45 -4.34 11.41
C ILE A 71 1.37 -5.40 11.59
N ILE A 72 0.41 -5.53 10.65
CA ILE A 72 -0.64 -6.56 10.72
C ILE A 72 -0.04 -7.96 10.81
N LYS A 73 1.01 -8.25 10.04
CA LYS A 73 1.69 -9.55 10.10
C LYS A 73 2.42 -9.79 11.41
N ALA A 74 2.99 -8.73 11.99
CA ALA A 74 3.73 -8.82 13.25
C ALA A 74 2.78 -9.00 14.45
N ILE A 75 1.71 -8.21 14.52
CA ILE A 75 0.79 -8.21 15.66
C ILE A 75 -0.26 -9.31 15.53
N TRP A 76 -0.78 -9.56 14.31
CA TRP A 76 -1.89 -10.47 14.08
C TRP A 76 -1.65 -11.42 12.90
N PRO A 77 -0.71 -12.36 13.03
CA PRO A 77 -0.33 -13.27 11.95
C PRO A 77 -1.49 -14.17 11.49
N ALA A 78 -2.39 -14.56 12.40
CA ALA A 78 -3.58 -15.33 12.09
C ALA A 78 -4.53 -14.58 11.14
N PHE A 79 -4.75 -13.29 11.37
CA PHE A 79 -5.55 -12.45 10.48
C PHE A 79 -4.87 -12.30 9.10
N ALA A 80 -3.55 -12.10 9.07
CA ALA A 80 -2.80 -12.02 7.82
C ALA A 80 -2.84 -13.32 6.99
N MET A 81 -2.94 -14.48 7.64
CA MET A 81 -3.14 -15.77 6.98
C MET A 81 -4.59 -15.89 6.46
N TYR A 82 -5.57 -15.63 7.32
CA TYR A 82 -6.98 -15.63 6.95
C TYR A 82 -7.30 -14.73 5.75
N SER A 83 -6.80 -13.49 5.78
CA SER A 83 -6.98 -12.50 4.72
C SER A 83 -6.49 -12.98 3.35
N ARG A 84 -5.40 -13.75 3.31
CA ARG A 84 -4.82 -14.25 2.05
C ARG A 84 -5.52 -15.51 1.55
N ASP A 85 -5.74 -16.47 2.45
CA ASP A 85 -6.03 -17.84 2.03
C ASP A 85 -7.54 -18.17 2.12
N HIS A 86 -8.29 -17.46 2.98
CA HIS A 86 -9.67 -17.81 3.29
C HIS A 86 -10.68 -16.69 3.00
N PHE A 87 -10.26 -15.42 3.04
CA PHE A 87 -11.18 -14.29 2.91
C PHE A 87 -11.94 -14.30 1.58
N ALA A 88 -11.26 -14.53 0.45
CA ALA A 88 -11.93 -14.54 -0.86
C ALA A 88 -12.99 -15.65 -0.98
N GLY A 89 -12.70 -16.84 -0.43
CA GLY A 89 -13.64 -17.96 -0.41
C GLY A 89 -14.85 -17.66 0.47
N ASN A 90 -14.61 -17.20 1.69
CA ASN A 90 -15.68 -16.84 2.63
C ASN A 90 -16.51 -15.66 2.12
N PHE A 91 -15.88 -14.66 1.49
CA PHE A 91 -16.59 -13.53 0.92
C PHE A 91 -17.52 -13.96 -0.21
N ARG A 92 -17.13 -14.94 -1.04
CA ARG A 92 -17.98 -15.48 -2.10
C ARG A 92 -19.21 -16.21 -1.55
N SER A 93 -19.07 -16.93 -0.44
CA SER A 93 -20.16 -17.68 0.20
C SER A 93 -21.16 -16.81 0.97
N LEU A 94 -20.82 -15.54 1.24
CA LEU A 94 -21.75 -14.60 1.89
C LEU A 94 -23.00 -14.33 1.05
N GLN A 95 -24.12 -14.14 1.75
CA GLN A 95 -25.37 -13.69 1.15
C GLN A 95 -25.22 -12.26 0.59
N ALA A 96 -26.08 -11.88 -0.36
CA ALA A 96 -26.01 -10.56 -1.02
C ALA A 96 -26.02 -9.40 -0.02
N GLY A 97 -26.91 -9.42 0.98
CA GLY A 97 -26.97 -8.37 2.00
C GLY A 97 -25.70 -8.26 2.85
N GLN A 98 -25.07 -9.39 3.16
CA GLN A 98 -23.82 -9.42 3.93
C GLN A 98 -22.65 -8.85 3.11
N LYS A 99 -22.60 -9.13 1.81
CA LYS A 99 -21.61 -8.53 0.90
C LYS A 99 -21.74 -7.01 0.84
N VAL A 100 -22.98 -6.52 0.73
CA VAL A 100 -23.26 -5.07 0.74
C VAL A 100 -22.80 -4.45 2.06
N ALA A 101 -23.11 -5.08 3.20
CA ALA A 101 -22.68 -4.59 4.51
C ALA A 101 -21.15 -4.54 4.65
N VAL A 102 -20.43 -5.56 4.17
CA VAL A 102 -18.95 -5.57 4.18
C VAL A 102 -18.38 -4.45 3.32
N TYR A 103 -18.87 -4.27 2.09
CA TYR A 103 -18.41 -3.18 1.23
C TYR A 103 -18.71 -1.80 1.83
N LEU A 104 -19.95 -1.59 2.29
CA LEU A 104 -20.36 -0.32 2.88
C LEU A 104 -19.55 -0.01 4.13
N GLY A 105 -19.35 -0.99 5.02
CA GLY A 105 -18.52 -0.82 6.21
C GLY A 105 -17.08 -0.47 5.88
N PHE A 106 -16.49 -1.12 4.86
CA PHE A 106 -15.13 -0.82 4.42
C PHE A 106 -15.00 0.61 3.85
N TYR A 107 -15.94 1.03 3.00
CA TYR A 107 -15.94 2.38 2.44
C TYR A 107 -16.20 3.46 3.50
N LEU A 108 -17.09 3.20 4.47
CA LEU A 108 -17.30 4.10 5.60
C LEU A 108 -16.03 4.20 6.46
N ALA A 109 -15.34 3.09 6.75
CA ALA A 109 -14.09 3.12 7.50
C ALA A 109 -13.01 3.94 6.78
N LEU A 110 -12.88 3.79 5.46
CA LEU A 110 -11.98 4.61 4.64
C LEU A 110 -12.35 6.09 4.68
N LEU A 111 -13.64 6.42 4.54
CA LEU A 111 -14.13 7.80 4.61
C LEU A 111 -13.82 8.42 5.98
N TYR A 112 -14.10 7.71 7.06
CA TYR A 112 -13.80 8.19 8.41
C TYR A 112 -12.30 8.36 8.65
N ALA A 113 -11.47 7.43 8.18
CA ALA A 113 -10.01 7.58 8.25
C ALA A 113 -9.55 8.84 7.51
N PHE A 114 -10.08 9.11 6.31
CA PHE A 114 -9.79 10.32 5.56
C PHE A 114 -10.21 11.59 6.31
N ILE A 115 -11.43 11.63 6.86
CA ILE A 115 -11.93 12.77 7.65
C ILE A 115 -11.03 13.02 8.87
N LEU A 116 -10.65 11.97 9.61
CA LEU A 116 -9.78 12.09 10.78
C LEU A 116 -8.41 12.66 10.41
N VAL A 117 -7.80 12.18 9.32
CA VAL A 117 -6.51 12.71 8.84
C VAL A 117 -6.66 14.17 8.43
N LEU A 118 -7.71 14.52 7.67
CA LEU A 118 -7.97 15.89 7.24
C LEU A 118 -8.19 16.84 8.44
N ALA A 119 -8.90 16.37 9.48
CA ALA A 119 -9.15 17.13 10.69
C ALA A 119 -7.88 17.39 11.53
N GLN A 120 -6.78 16.65 11.31
CA GLN A 120 -5.49 16.94 11.94
C GLN A 120 -4.63 17.93 11.13
N LEU A 121 -5.02 18.21 9.88
CA LEU A 121 -4.31 19.12 8.96
C LEU A 121 -4.89 20.54 8.94
N LEU A 122 -6.16 20.71 9.32
CA LEU A 122 -6.87 21.98 9.48
C LEU A 122 -6.71 22.54 10.89
#